data_AF-A0A736RD58-F1
#
_entry.id   AF-A0A736RD58-F1
#
_cell.length_a   1.000
_cell.length_b   1.000
_cell.length_c   1.000
_cell.angle_alpha   90.00
_cell.angle_beta   90.00
_cell.angle_gamma   90.00
#
_symmetry.space_group_name_H-M   'P 1'
#
loop_
_entity.id
_entity.type
_entity.pdbx_description
1 polymer ?
#
loop_
_entity_poly.entity_id
_entity_poly.type
_entity_poly.pdbx_seq_one_letter_code
_entity_poly.pdbx_strand_id
1 'polypeptide(L)'
;MKHNNICKKNKYTVPQLSYDCRRKINRAKQLTKWMHINGLHSSVNTEVGITYVLSYIADDIKDIDNELKALGLFDKSMGVAPGNVIKNKNK
;
A
#
# COMPACT_ATOMS: atom_id res chain seq x y z
N MET A 1 28.04 1.84 36.70
CA MET A 1 28.53 1.84 35.30
C MET A 1 27.45 2.46 34.42
N LYS A 2 27.74 3.56 33.71
CA LYS A 2 26.77 4.23 32.83
C LYS A 2 26.69 3.45 31.52
N HIS A 3 25.56 2.79 31.25
CA HIS A 3 25.29 2.20 29.95
C HIS A 3 24.86 3.31 28.99
N ASN A 4 25.83 3.85 28.25
CA ASN A 4 25.55 4.70 27.10
C ASN A 4 24.94 3.83 26.01
N ASN A 5 23.62 3.71 26.00
CA ASN A 5 22.88 3.12 24.88
C ASN A 5 22.94 4.07 23.70
N ILE A 6 24.07 4.07 23.00
CA ILE A 6 24.16 4.58 21.65
C ILE A 6 23.25 3.66 20.82
N CYS A 7 22.02 4.11 20.60
CA CYS A 7 21.14 3.54 19.59
C CYS A 7 21.83 3.79 18.25
N LYS A 8 22.69 2.84 17.84
CA LYS A 8 23.26 2.78 16.50
C LYS A 8 22.08 2.56 15.56
N LYS A 9 21.58 3.66 14.99
CA LYS A 9 20.63 3.63 13.88
C LYS A 9 21.34 2.92 12.72
N ASN A 10 21.10 1.62 12.57
CA ASN A 10 21.55 0.88 11.41
C ASN A 10 20.91 1.53 10.18
N LYS A 11 21.71 2.31 9.43
CA LYS A 11 21.41 2.67 8.04
C LYS A 11 21.13 1.34 7.32
N TYR A 12 20.08 1.28 6.50
CA TYR A 12 19.49 0.08 5.85
C TYR A 12 18.36 -0.64 6.62
N THR A 13 17.57 0.06 7.44
CA THR A 13 16.23 -0.46 7.77
C THR A 13 15.34 -0.35 6.54
N VAL A 14 15.09 -1.47 5.85
CA VAL A 14 14.07 -1.56 4.79
C VAL A 14 12.77 -0.95 5.34
N PRO A 15 12.19 0.08 4.70
CA PRO A 15 10.97 0.70 5.20
C PRO A 15 9.88 -0.36 5.38
N GLN A 16 9.37 -0.49 6.61
CA GLN A 16 8.34 -1.47 6.95
C GLN A 16 6.99 -0.77 7.06
N LEU A 17 5.96 -1.43 6.56
CA LEU A 17 4.59 -1.01 6.79
C LEU A 17 4.25 -1.09 8.29
N SER A 18 3.48 -0.12 8.74
CA SER A 18 2.81 -0.11 10.03
C SER A 18 1.93 -1.35 10.18
N TYR A 19 1.64 -1.70 11.43
CA TYR A 19 0.70 -2.77 11.72
C TYR A 19 -0.69 -2.47 11.12
N ASP A 20 -1.15 -1.22 11.24
CA ASP A 20 -2.45 -0.79 10.73
C ASP A 20 -2.52 -0.89 9.20
N CYS A 21 -1.47 -0.48 8.48
CA CYS A 21 -1.42 -0.61 7.02
C CYS A 21 -1.44 -2.08 6.59
N ARG A 22 -0.70 -2.96 7.30
CA ARG A 22 -0.77 -4.41 7.06
C ARG A 22 -2.17 -4.99 7.29
N ARG A 23 -2.88 -4.51 8.33
CA ARG A 23 -4.26 -4.91 8.61
C ARG A 23 -5.22 -4.47 7.49
N LYS A 24 -5.06 -3.25 6.95
CA LYS A 24 -5.83 -2.73 5.81
C LYS A 24 -5.60 -3.53 4.54
N ILE A 25 -4.34 -3.85 4.22
CA ILE A 25 -4.01 -4.76 3.11
C ILE A 25 -4.68 -6.12 3.28
N ASN A 26 -4.66 -6.68 4.49
CA ASN A 26 -5.32 -7.96 4.76
C ASN A 26 -6.85 -7.88 4.55
N ARG A 27 -7.48 -6.76 4.92
CA ARG A 27 -8.91 -6.52 4.67
C ARG A 27 -9.21 -6.48 3.17
N ALA A 28 -8.42 -5.74 2.38
CA ALA A 28 -8.57 -5.68 0.93
C ALA A 28 -8.42 -7.08 0.27
N LYS A 29 -7.48 -7.90 0.74
CA LYS A 29 -7.32 -9.29 0.29
C LYS A 29 -8.55 -10.15 0.57
N GLN A 30 -9.08 -10.07 1.79
CA GLN A 30 -10.28 -10.83 2.18
C GLN A 30 -11.50 -10.40 1.37
N LEU A 31 -11.68 -9.09 1.17
CA LEU A 31 -12.76 -8.55 0.36
C LEU A 31 -12.69 -9.04 -1.09
N THR A 32 -11.51 -8.95 -1.70
CA THR A 32 -11.28 -9.42 -3.07
C THR A 32 -11.61 -10.92 -3.20
N LYS A 33 -11.19 -11.74 -2.24
CA LYS A 33 -11.51 -13.17 -2.20
C LYS A 33 -13.02 -13.41 -2.09
N TRP A 34 -13.69 -12.67 -1.21
CA TRP A 34 -15.15 -12.74 -1.06
C TRP A 34 -15.86 -12.36 -2.36
N MET A 35 -15.46 -11.28 -3.01
CA MET A 35 -16.02 -10.84 -4.30
C MET A 35 -15.80 -11.91 -5.38
N HIS A 36 -14.63 -12.53 -5.44
CA HIS A 36 -14.34 -13.60 -6.40
C HIS A 36 -15.26 -14.81 -6.19
N ILE A 37 -15.41 -15.28 -4.95
CA ILE A 37 -16.28 -16.43 -4.63
C ILE A 37 -17.74 -16.13 -4.97
N ASN A 38 -18.26 -14.97 -4.55
CA ASN A 38 -19.67 -14.62 -4.76
C ASN A 38 -19.97 -14.22 -6.21
N GLY A 39 -19.00 -13.64 -6.91
CA GLY A 39 -19.09 -13.30 -8.32
C GLY A 39 -19.18 -14.53 -9.23
N LEU A 40 -18.57 -15.65 -8.84
CA LEU A 40 -18.71 -16.94 -9.55
C LEU A 40 -20.10 -17.57 -9.40
N HIS A 41 -20.88 -17.18 -8.38
CA HIS A 41 -22.15 -17.81 -8.00
C HIS A 41 -23.40 -16.99 -8.33
N SER A 42 -23.27 -15.77 -8.86
CA SER A 42 -24.39 -14.81 -8.96
C SER A 42 -24.69 -14.40 -10.40
N SER A 43 -25.96 -14.47 -10.83
CA SER A 43 -26.41 -14.08 -12.18
C SER A 43 -27.17 -12.74 -12.27
N VAL A 44 -27.38 -11.98 -11.19
CA VAL A 44 -28.21 -10.75 -11.25
C VAL A 44 -27.72 -9.67 -10.25
N ASN A 45 -27.63 -8.42 -10.74
CA ASN A 45 -27.36 -7.16 -10.00
C ASN A 45 -25.98 -7.00 -9.32
N THR A 46 -24.93 -7.49 -9.96
CA THR A 46 -23.55 -7.40 -9.49
C THR A 46 -23.01 -5.97 -9.36
N GLU A 47 -23.43 -5.02 -10.20
CA GLU A 47 -22.81 -3.67 -10.24
C GLU A 47 -23.02 -2.84 -8.96
N VAL A 48 -24.27 -2.72 -8.47
CA VAL A 48 -24.55 -1.93 -7.26
C VAL A 48 -23.90 -2.55 -6.02
N GLY A 49 -23.92 -3.89 -5.93
CA GLY A 49 -23.25 -4.62 -4.87
C GLY A 49 -21.73 -4.42 -4.90
N ILE A 50 -21.12 -4.41 -6.09
CA ILE A 50 -19.69 -4.17 -6.26
C ILE A 50 -19.30 -2.76 -5.79
N THR A 51 -20.03 -1.71 -6.17
CA THR A 51 -19.71 -0.34 -5.75
C THR A 51 -19.80 -0.18 -4.23
N TYR A 52 -20.85 -0.74 -3.62
CA TYR A 52 -21.01 -0.73 -2.16
C TYR A 52 -19.87 -1.47 -1.47
N VAL A 53 -19.53 -2.67 -1.94
CA VAL A 53 -18.45 -3.49 -1.39
C VAL A 53 -17.09 -2.79 -1.53
N LEU A 54 -16.80 -2.15 -2.67
CA LEU A 54 -15.57 -1.40 -2.88
C LEU A 54 -15.44 -0.17 -1.98
N SER A 55 -16.55 0.46 -1.59
CA SER A 55 -16.50 1.61 -0.66
C SER A 55 -15.91 1.26 0.71
N TYR A 56 -15.99 -0.01 1.15
CA TYR A 56 -15.41 -0.45 2.42
C TYR A 56 -13.87 -0.38 2.49
N ILE A 57 -13.20 -0.34 1.34
CA ILE A 57 -11.74 -0.28 1.27
C ILE A 57 -11.23 1.01 0.63
N ALA A 58 -12.10 1.95 0.25
CA ALA A 58 -11.69 3.18 -0.42
C ALA A 58 -10.73 4.01 0.45
N ASP A 59 -11.10 4.26 1.71
CA ASP A 59 -10.23 4.98 2.66
C ASP A 59 -9.00 4.16 3.04
N ASP A 60 -9.14 2.83 3.14
CA ASP A 60 -8.00 1.95 3.41
C ASP A 60 -6.94 2.07 2.31
N ILE A 61 -7.34 2.11 1.04
CA ILE A 61 -6.44 2.31 -0.11
C ILE A 61 -5.73 3.66 -0.01
N LYS A 62 -6.46 4.72 0.33
CA LYS A 62 -5.90 6.07 0.52
C LYS A 62 -4.86 6.09 1.63
N ASP A 63 -5.14 5.43 2.76
CA ASP A 63 -4.21 5.36 3.89
C ASP A 63 -2.96 4.55 3.55
N ILE A 64 -3.10 3.45 2.81
CA ILE A 64 -1.97 2.65 2.33
C ILE A 64 -1.09 3.50 1.40
N ASP A 65 -1.68 4.21 0.43
CA ASP A 65 -0.96 5.08 -0.50
C ASP A 65 -0.18 6.20 0.23
N ASN A 66 -0.80 6.84 1.22
CA ASN A 66 -0.14 7.85 2.05
C ASN A 66 1.05 7.27 2.81
N GLU A 67 0.91 6.07 3.39
CA GLU A 67 2.00 5.44 4.13
C GLU A 67 3.15 5.01 3.20
N LEU A 68 2.83 4.45 2.03
CA LEU A 68 3.83 4.10 1.02
C LEU A 68 4.63 5.32 0.55
N LYS A 69 3.95 6.46 0.35
CA LYS A 69 4.60 7.75 0.06
C LYS A 69 5.47 8.24 1.22
N ALA A 70 4.98 8.16 2.45
CA ALA A 70 5.73 8.56 3.64
C ALA A 70 7.00 7.71 3.85
N LEU A 71 6.96 6.44 3.46
CA LEU A 71 8.10 5.53 3.49
C LEU A 71 9.06 5.73 2.30
N GLY A 72 8.75 6.61 1.35
CA GLY A 72 9.52 6.80 0.12
C GLY A 72 9.49 5.58 -0.80
N LEU A 73 8.51 4.68 -0.63
CA LEU A 73 8.34 3.48 -1.45
C LEU A 73 7.53 3.77 -2.72
N PHE A 74 6.76 4.85 -2.74
CA PHE A 74 5.97 5.33 -3.87
C PHE A 74 6.23 6.82 -4.08
N ASP A 75 6.61 7.22 -5.29
CA ASP A 75 6.61 8.62 -5.67
C ASP A 75 5.19 9.08 -6.05
N LYS A 76 4.90 10.37 -5.84
CA LYS A 76 3.64 11.02 -6.28
C LYS A 76 3.33 10.82 -7.78
N SER A 77 4.30 10.38 -8.57
CA SER A 77 4.25 10.28 -10.03
C SER A 77 3.82 8.91 -10.57
N MET A 78 3.13 8.04 -9.82
CA MET A 78 2.53 6.81 -10.38
C MET A 78 1.40 7.04 -11.42
N GLY A 79 1.33 8.24 -12.01
CA GLY A 79 0.65 8.55 -13.28
C GLY A 79 1.61 8.90 -14.44
N VAL A 80 2.93 8.84 -14.25
CA VAL A 80 3.95 9.07 -15.28
C VAL A 80 4.93 7.90 -15.23
N ALA A 81 4.93 7.09 -16.29
CA ALA A 81 5.89 6.01 -16.47
C ALA A 81 7.34 6.53 -16.30
N PRO A 82 8.26 5.73 -15.72
CA PRO A 82 9.65 6.15 -15.57
C PRO A 82 10.35 6.15 -16.94
N GLY A 83 10.20 7.25 -17.67
CA GLY A 83 11.06 7.62 -18.78
C GLY A 83 12.21 8.47 -18.26
N ASN A 84 13.40 7.87 -18.19
CA ASN A 84 14.72 8.51 -18.21
C ASN A 84 14.96 9.72 -17.30
N VAL A 85 15.55 9.48 -16.13
CA VAL A 85 16.53 10.42 -15.57
C VAL A 85 17.76 9.64 -15.11
N ILE A 86 18.54 9.14 -16.07
CA ILE A 86 19.95 8.84 -15.84
C ILE A 86 20.67 10.20 -15.79
N LYS A 87 20.85 10.76 -14.59
CA LYS A 87 21.82 11.84 -14.39
C LYS A 87 23.20 11.21 -14.29
N ASN A 88 23.83 11.00 -15.44
CA ASN A 88 25.28 10.82 -15.52
C ASN A 88 25.93 12.14 -15.08
N LYS A 89 26.46 12.18 -13.86
CA LYS A 89 27.44 13.20 -13.44
C LYS A 89 28.82 12.58 -13.51
N ASN A 90 29.38 12.55 -14.71
CA ASN A 90 30.81 12.46 -14.93
C ASN A 90 31.23 13.70 -15.72
N LYS A 91 31.69 14.73 -15.01
CA LYS A 91 33.00 15.39 -15.13
C LYS A 91 32.98 16.72 -14.37
#